data_AF-X1F2M5-F1
#
_entry.id   AF-X1F2M5-F1
#
_cell.length_a   1.000
_cell.length_b   1.000
_cell.length_c   1.000
_cell.angle_alpha   90.00
_cell.angle_beta   90.00
_cell.angle_gamma   90.00
#
_symmetry.space_group_name_H-M   'P 1'
#
loop_
_entity.id
_entity.type
_entity.pdbx_description
1 polymer ?
#
loop_
_entity_poly.entity_id
_entity_poly.type
_entity_poly.pdbx_seq_one_letter_code
_entity_poly.pdbx_strand_id
1 'polypeptide(L)'
;AMPLAEKKQLLDEYNDIIWHTPRLQTSIISYGDSHKKVIFLNSSGSYIEQERTGIILRLTAVATEGSEVQQVGLNLGSSGDFSLIQGLHHQVEQMAQCIPLVFFSSRYQQSLAGRER
;
A
#
# COMPACT_ATOMS: atom_id res chain seq x y z
N ALA A 1 -15.70 -10.14 14.16
CA ALA A 1 -15.00 -10.07 12.86
C ALA A 1 -15.69 -9.00 12.02
N MET A 2 -14.93 -8.13 11.36
CA MET A 2 -15.49 -7.06 10.53
C MET A 2 -16.06 -7.62 9.21
N PRO A 3 -17.27 -7.20 8.79
CA PRO A 3 -17.84 -7.60 7.51
C PRO A 3 -16.95 -7.22 6.33
N LEU A 4 -16.92 -8.08 5.30
CA LEU A 4 -16.16 -7.82 4.06
C LEU A 4 -16.59 -6.51 3.38
N ALA A 5 -17.88 -6.16 3.48
CA ALA A 5 -18.43 -4.92 2.93
C ALA A 5 -17.80 -3.68 3.57
N GLU A 6 -17.66 -3.64 4.89
CA GLU A 6 -17.02 -2.53 5.61
C GLU A 6 -15.52 -2.43 5.26
N LYS A 7 -14.84 -3.57 5.16
CA LYS A 7 -13.44 -3.60 4.73
C LYS A 7 -13.28 -3.02 3.33
N LYS A 8 -14.15 -3.43 2.40
CA LYS A 8 -14.14 -2.93 1.02
C LYS A 8 -14.42 -1.44 0.97
N GLN A 9 -15.42 -0.96 1.72
CA GLN A 9 -15.78 0.45 1.76
C GLN A 9 -14.58 1.33 2.14
N LEU A 10 -13.81 0.94 3.16
CA LEU A 10 -12.60 1.67 3.53
C LEU A 10 -11.56 1.68 2.40
N LEU A 11 -11.39 0.57 1.68
CA LEU A 11 -10.47 0.50 0.55
C LEU A 11 -10.95 1.33 -0.64
N ASP A 12 -12.27 1.45 -0.83
CA ASP A 12 -12.87 2.35 -1.82
C ASP A 12 -12.57 3.82 -1.46
N GLU A 13 -12.66 4.21 -0.19
CA GLU A 13 -12.28 5.56 0.27
C GLU A 13 -10.80 5.86 -0.03
N TYR A 14 -9.90 4.90 0.18
CA TYR A 14 -8.48 5.05 -0.19
C TYR A 14 -8.28 5.12 -1.69
N ASN A 15 -9.03 4.34 -2.45
CA ASN A 15 -9.01 4.44 -3.89
C ASN A 15 -9.42 5.84 -4.35
N ASP A 16 -10.50 6.37 -3.79
CA ASP A 16 -11.00 7.71 -4.14
C ASP A 16 -9.95 8.78 -3.83
N ILE A 17 -9.30 8.74 -2.67
CA ILE A 17 -8.18 9.64 -2.35
C ILE A 17 -7.08 9.56 -3.42
N ILE A 18 -6.68 8.35 -3.82
CA ILE A 18 -5.65 8.15 -4.84
C ILE A 18 -6.10 8.74 -6.18
N TRP A 19 -7.37 8.56 -6.56
CA TRP A 19 -7.94 9.06 -7.82
C TRP A 19 -8.05 10.58 -7.92
N HIS A 20 -7.96 11.31 -6.81
CA HIS A 20 -7.82 12.77 -6.84
C HIS A 20 -6.43 13.22 -7.35
N THR A 21 -5.49 12.30 -7.56
CA THR A 21 -4.16 12.63 -8.07
C THR A 21 -4.21 12.97 -9.57
N PRO A 22 -3.72 14.16 -9.99
CA PRO A 22 -3.65 14.49 -11.40
C PRO A 22 -2.80 13.49 -12.19
N ARG A 23 -3.26 13.16 -13.40
CA ARG A 23 -2.57 12.31 -14.37
C ARG A 23 -2.37 10.85 -13.93
N LEU A 24 -3.07 10.42 -12.89
CA LEU A 24 -3.20 9.01 -12.54
C LEU A 24 -3.77 8.24 -13.74
N GLN A 25 -3.20 7.06 -14.00
CA GLN A 25 -3.68 6.11 -14.99
C GLN A 25 -4.29 4.89 -14.32
N THR A 26 -3.62 4.41 -13.27
CA THR A 26 -3.97 3.15 -12.61
C THR A 26 -3.78 3.29 -11.11
N SER A 27 -4.77 2.83 -10.34
CA SER A 27 -4.62 2.49 -8.93
C SER A 27 -4.74 0.99 -8.73
N ILE A 28 -3.94 0.42 -7.84
CA ILE A 28 -4.02 -0.99 -7.45
C ILE A 28 -4.05 -1.04 -5.94
N ILE A 29 -5.11 -1.64 -5.40
CA ILE A 29 -5.30 -1.86 -3.98
C ILE A 29 -5.42 -3.35 -3.72
N SER A 30 -4.55 -3.88 -2.88
CA SER A 30 -4.58 -5.28 -2.46
C SER A 30 -4.61 -5.34 -0.94
N TYR A 31 -5.62 -6.00 -0.42
CA TYR A 31 -5.75 -6.32 1.00
C TYR A 31 -5.79 -7.84 1.14
N GLY A 32 -5.12 -8.35 2.17
CA GLY A 32 -5.23 -9.74 2.58
C GLY A 32 -5.09 -9.89 4.08
N ASP A 33 -5.98 -10.65 4.69
CA ASP A 33 -5.84 -11.15 6.05
C ASP A 33 -5.73 -12.67 6.07
N SER A 34 -4.98 -13.17 7.04
CA SER A 34 -4.72 -14.58 7.24
C SER A 34 -4.77 -14.92 8.71
N HIS A 35 -5.22 -16.13 8.99
CA HIS A 35 -5.22 -16.69 10.33
C HIS A 35 -4.56 -18.06 10.27
N LYS A 36 -3.50 -18.25 11.06
CA LYS A 36 -2.67 -19.46 11.04
C LYS A 36 -2.52 -20.02 12.44
N LYS A 37 -2.96 -21.25 12.61
CA LYS A 37 -2.70 -22.07 13.79
C LYS A 37 -1.61 -23.09 13.48
N VAL A 38 -0.55 -23.12 14.30
CA VAL A 38 0.58 -24.04 14.18
C VAL A 38 0.67 -24.85 15.46
N ILE A 39 0.67 -26.17 15.33
CA ILE A 39 0.85 -27.12 16.42
C ILE A 39 2.18 -27.84 16.19
N PHE A 40 3.06 -27.78 17.18
CA PHE A 40 4.31 -28.53 17.21
C PHE A 40 4.26 -29.58 18.31
N LEU A 41 4.57 -30.81 17.93
CA LEU A 41 4.59 -32.00 18.77
C LEU A 41 5.92 -32.73 18.56
N ASN A 42 6.58 -33.15 19.64
CA ASN A 42 7.78 -34.01 19.53
C ASN A 42 7.72 -35.22 20.47
N SER A 43 8.59 -36.21 20.21
CA SER A 43 8.68 -37.46 20.96
C SER A 43 9.14 -37.30 22.41
N SER A 44 9.77 -36.17 22.75
CA SER A 44 10.17 -35.83 24.11
C SER A 44 9.01 -35.23 24.93
N GLY A 45 7.81 -35.16 24.36
CA GLY A 45 6.60 -34.67 25.04
C GLY A 45 6.37 -33.17 24.93
N SER A 46 7.10 -32.43 24.07
CA SER A 46 6.82 -31.01 23.86
C SER A 46 5.51 -30.84 23.07
N TYR A 47 4.64 -29.96 23.58
CA TYR A 47 3.43 -29.49 22.91
C TYR A 47 3.48 -27.95 22.86
N ILE A 48 3.54 -27.38 21.67
CA ILE A 48 3.51 -25.92 21.46
C ILE A 48 2.40 -25.60 20.48
N GLU A 49 1.51 -24.71 20.90
CA GLU A 49 0.44 -24.17 20.08
C GLU A 49 0.68 -22.69 19.86
N GLN A 50 0.68 -22.26 18.60
CA GLN A 50 0.82 -20.85 18.23
C GLN A 50 -0.29 -20.48 17.26
N GLU A 51 -0.97 -19.37 17.57
CA GLU A 51 -1.94 -18.76 16.70
C GLU A 51 -1.41 -17.39 16.27
N ARG A 52 -1.46 -17.12 14.96
CA ARG A 52 -1.00 -15.87 14.37
C ARG A 52 -2.01 -15.38 13.37
N THR A 53 -2.40 -14.13 13.52
CA THR A 53 -3.09 -13.38 12.48
C THR A 53 -2.05 -12.59 11.70
N GLY A 54 -2.30 -12.38 10.41
CA GLY A 54 -1.46 -11.54 9.58
C GLY A 54 -2.33 -10.71 8.66
N ILE A 55 -2.03 -9.44 8.52
CA ILE A 55 -2.63 -8.53 7.56
C ILE A 55 -1.59 -7.97 6.61
N ILE A 56 -1.98 -7.75 5.37
CA ILE A 56 -1.19 -7.11 4.32
C ILE A 56 -2.09 -6.10 3.61
N LEU A 57 -1.58 -4.88 3.44
CA LEU A 57 -2.15 -3.86 2.56
C LEU A 57 -1.06 -3.40 1.60
N ARG A 58 -1.41 -3.32 0.31
CA ARG A 58 -0.59 -2.70 -0.73
C ARG A 58 -1.46 -1.73 -1.51
N LEU A 59 -1.03 -0.47 -1.53
CA LEU A 59 -1.57 0.58 -2.37
C LEU A 59 -0.52 0.96 -3.40
N THR A 60 -0.92 1.12 -4.65
CA THR A 60 -0.03 1.55 -5.73
C THR A 60 -0.78 2.51 -6.63
N ALA A 61 -0.13 3.62 -6.94
CA ALA A 61 -0.61 4.64 -7.84
C ALA A 61 0.40 4.79 -8.97
N VAL A 62 -0.09 4.68 -10.21
CA VAL A 62 0.70 4.83 -11.44
C VAL A 62 0.16 6.02 -12.19
N ALA A 63 1.01 7.00 -12.46
CA ALA A 63 0.68 8.21 -13.19
C ALA A 63 1.62 8.39 -14.38
N THR A 64 1.15 9.12 -15.40
CA THR A 64 1.93 9.37 -16.62
C THR A 64 1.89 10.84 -17.01
N GLU A 65 3.02 11.39 -17.46
CA GLU A 65 3.09 12.71 -18.07
C GLU A 65 3.96 12.64 -19.34
N GLY A 66 3.31 12.68 -20.51
CA GLY A 66 4.02 12.52 -21.78
C GLY A 66 4.64 11.12 -21.89
N SER A 67 5.97 11.05 -21.94
CA SER A 67 6.73 9.79 -21.97
C SER A 67 7.20 9.32 -20.58
N GLU A 68 6.95 10.09 -19.53
CA GLU A 68 7.36 9.74 -18.17
C GLU A 68 6.27 8.96 -17.45
N VAL A 69 6.62 7.82 -16.89
CA VAL A 69 5.74 7.02 -16.02
C VAL A 69 6.32 7.04 -14.61
N GLN A 70 5.49 7.35 -13.62
CA GLN A 70 5.86 7.32 -12.20
C GLN A 70 4.94 6.40 -11.43
N GLN A 71 5.54 5.67 -10.49
CA GLN A 71 4.83 4.76 -9.61
C GLN A 71 5.22 5.06 -8.17
N VAL A 72 4.20 5.22 -7.32
CA VAL A 72 4.35 5.35 -5.87
C VAL A 72 3.45 4.33 -5.17
N GLY A 73 3.75 4.00 -3.93
CA GLY A 73 2.95 3.04 -3.19
C GLY A 73 3.16 3.09 -1.69
N LEU A 74 2.20 2.52 -0.98
CA LEU A 74 2.20 2.33 0.47
C LEU A 74 2.04 0.83 0.73
N ASN A 75 2.88 0.29 1.60
CA ASN A 75 2.81 -1.12 2.00
C ASN A 75 2.73 -1.20 3.52
N LEU A 76 1.79 -1.98 4.02
CA LEU A 76 1.67 -2.31 5.44
C LEU A 76 1.59 -3.83 5.57
N GLY A 77 2.40 -4.40 6.45
CA GLY A 77 2.30 -5.79 6.89
C GLY A 77 2.38 -5.85 8.40
N SER A 78 1.47 -6.57 9.05
CA SER A 78 1.44 -6.68 10.51
C SER A 78 0.83 -7.99 10.98
N SER A 79 1.20 -8.45 12.17
CA SER A 79 0.54 -9.56 12.87
C SER A 79 -0.72 -9.15 13.64
N GLY A 80 -1.14 -7.89 13.50
CA GLY A 80 -2.36 -7.35 14.11
C GLY A 80 -3.61 -7.63 13.29
N ASP A 81 -4.66 -6.87 13.57
CA ASP A 81 -5.95 -6.97 12.89
C ASP A 81 -6.20 -5.77 11.95
N PHE A 82 -7.40 -5.72 11.38
CA PHE A 82 -7.81 -4.69 10.42
C PHE A 82 -7.79 -3.26 10.99
N SER A 83 -7.82 -3.07 12.31
CA SER A 83 -7.80 -1.72 12.92
C SER A 83 -6.57 -0.91 12.53
N LEU A 84 -5.45 -1.59 12.26
CA LEU A 84 -4.22 -0.97 11.79
C LEU A 84 -4.35 -0.30 10.41
N ILE A 85 -5.37 -0.67 9.63
CA ILE A 85 -5.63 -0.10 8.31
C ILE A 85 -6.63 1.06 8.40
N GLN A 86 -7.51 1.13 9.41
CA GLN A 86 -8.60 2.12 9.48
C GLN A 86 -8.13 3.58 9.57
N GLY A 87 -6.89 3.84 9.98
CA GLY A 87 -6.36 5.18 10.21
C GLY A 87 -5.39 5.68 9.14
N LEU A 88 -5.33 5.05 7.96
CA LEU A 88 -4.29 5.35 6.98
C LEU A 88 -4.62 6.52 6.05
N HIS A 89 -5.80 7.16 6.12
CA HIS A 89 -6.23 8.22 5.19
C HIS A 89 -5.14 9.27 4.93
N HIS A 90 -4.54 9.82 5.99
CA HIS A 90 -3.48 10.82 5.84
C HIS A 90 -2.22 10.27 5.15
N GLN A 91 -1.83 9.03 5.41
CA GLN A 91 -0.68 8.39 4.75
C GLN A 91 -0.98 8.12 3.27
N VAL A 92 -2.23 7.77 2.94
CA VAL A 92 -2.69 7.60 1.56
C VAL A 92 -2.68 8.93 0.82
N GLU A 93 -3.14 10.01 1.44
CA GLU A 93 -3.06 11.36 0.89
C GLU A 93 -1.62 11.80 0.63
N GLN A 94 -0.73 11.60 1.60
CA GLN A 94 0.70 11.91 1.45
C GLN A 94 1.33 11.11 0.31
N MET A 95 1.02 9.81 0.22
CA MET A 95 1.47 8.95 -0.87
C MET A 95 1.00 9.49 -2.23
N ALA A 96 -0.28 9.86 -2.36
CA ALA A 96 -0.86 10.43 -3.57
C ALA A 96 -0.16 11.76 -3.97
N GLN A 97 0.11 12.62 -2.99
CA GLN A 97 0.80 13.90 -3.17
C GLN A 97 2.28 13.77 -3.57
N CYS A 98 2.91 12.61 -3.36
CA CYS A 98 4.28 12.38 -3.83
C CYS A 98 4.38 12.32 -5.36
N ILE A 99 3.31 11.96 -6.09
CA ILE A 99 3.39 11.77 -7.55
C ILE A 99 3.85 13.06 -8.27
N PRO A 100 3.21 14.23 -8.08
CA PRO A 100 3.67 15.47 -8.71
C PRO A 100 5.12 15.83 -8.36
N LEU A 101 5.56 15.54 -7.13
CA LEU A 101 6.93 15.81 -6.69
C LEU A 101 7.94 14.92 -7.41
N VAL A 102 7.62 13.65 -7.64
CA VAL A 102 8.50 12.71 -8.35
C VAL A 102 8.65 13.10 -9.82
N PHE A 103 7.57 13.54 -10.48
CA PHE A 103 7.65 14.11 -11.83
C PHE A 103 8.52 15.38 -11.88
N PHE A 104 8.33 16.30 -10.94
CA PHE A 104 9.14 17.53 -10.87
C PHE A 104 10.63 17.23 -10.69
N SER A 105 10.96 16.32 -9.78
CA SER A 105 12.35 15.90 -9.53
C SER A 105 12.97 15.23 -10.76
N SER A 106 12.22 14.38 -11.47
CA SER A 106 12.72 13.72 -12.69
C SER A 106 13.06 14.73 -13.79
N ARG A 107 12.15 15.69 -14.04
CA ARG A 107 12.37 16.76 -15.02
C ARG A 107 13.54 17.66 -14.66
N TYR A 108 13.71 17.98 -13.38
CA TYR A 108 14.82 18.81 -12.91
C TYR A 108 16.18 18.16 -13.17
N GLN A 109 16.32 16.86 -12.90
CA GLN A 109 17.54 16.10 -13.16
C GLN A 109 17.86 16.02 -14.67
N GLN A 110 16.85 15.79 -15.51
CA GLN A 110 17.03 15.80 -16.97
C GLN A 110 17.45 17.18 -17.51
N SER A 111 16.91 18.27 -16.96
CA SER A 111 17.29 19.63 -17.34
C SER A 111 18.73 20.00 -16.95
N LEU A 112 19.24 19.50 -15.83
CA LEU A 112 20.63 19.70 -15.42
C LEU A 112 21.57 18.92 -16.35
N ALA A 113 21.27 17.66 -16.63
CA ALA A 113 22.06 16.82 -17.54
C ALA A 113 22.09 17.34 -18.99
N GLY A 114 21.06 18.08 -19.42
CA GLY A 114 21.02 18.73 -20.74
C GLY A 114 21.80 20.06 -20.82
N ARG A 115 22.14 20.69 -19.69
CA ARG A 115 22.93 21.94 -19.64
C ARG A 115 24.45 21.72 -19.67
N GLU A 116 24.91 20.50 -19.43
CA GLU A 116 26.33 20.13 -19.45
C GLU A 116 26.81 19.62 -20.83
N ARG A 117 26.01 19.78 -21.90
CA ARG A 117 26.37 19.43 -23.28
C ARG A 117 26.44 20.63 -24.19
#